data_AF-A0A0S2EMK5-F1
#
_entry.id   AF-A0A0S2EMK5-F1
#
_cell.length_a   1.000
_cell.length_b   1.000
_cell.length_c   1.000
_cell.angle_alpha   90.00
_cell.angle_beta   90.00
_cell.angle_gamma   90.00
#
_symmetry.space_group_name_H-M   'P 1'
#
loop_
_entity.id
_entity.type
_entity.pdbx_description
1 polymer ?
#
loop_
_entity_poly.entity_id
_entity_poly.type
_entity_poly.pdbx_seq_one_letter_code
_entity_poly.pdbx_strand_id
1 'polypeptide(L)'
;MNSGLLLLARILLSILFIVSGFGKLAGAAGFAGYLGNLGLPGGVALAYLVGALEFFGGLAILVGFQVRIVASVLAVFCVATALVAHLGPDQSTQLMKNLGLCGGFLALATAGAGAYSIDARSRRV
;
A
#
# COMPACT_ATOMS: atom_id res chain seq x y z
N MET A 1 -14.24 8.47 16.89
CA MET A 1 -13.22 7.42 16.69
C MET A 1 -11.98 7.74 17.51
N ASN A 2 -11.33 6.73 18.10
CA ASN A 2 -10.14 6.91 18.93
C ASN A 2 -8.90 7.21 18.04
N SER A 3 -8.32 8.40 18.19
CA SER A 3 -7.18 8.86 17.37
C SER A 3 -5.91 8.05 17.58
N GLY A 4 -5.68 7.50 18.78
CA GLY A 4 -4.53 6.64 19.07
C GLY A 4 -4.63 5.31 18.31
N LEU A 5 -5.81 4.70 18.28
CA LEU A 5 -6.06 3.46 17.52
C LEU A 5 -5.90 3.68 16.01
N LEU A 6 -6.31 4.85 15.48
CA LEU A 6 -6.11 5.17 14.07
C LEU A 6 -4.64 5.39 13.70
N LEU A 7 -3.85 5.97 14.60
CA LEU A 7 -2.40 6.06 14.41
C LEU A 7 -1.78 4.66 14.38
N LEU A 8 -2.14 3.80 15.34
CA LEU A 8 -1.65 2.43 15.38
C LEU A 8 -2.03 1.65 14.12
N ALA A 9 -3.28 1.77 13.66
CA ALA A 9 -3.73 1.15 12.41
C ALA A 9 -2.91 1.62 11.20
N ARG A 10 -2.64 2.93 11.10
CA ARG A 10 -1.79 3.49 10.03
C ARG A 10 -0.36 2.95 10.08
N ILE A 11 0.23 2.84 11.27
CA ILE A 11 1.57 2.26 11.45
C ILE A 11 1.57 0.81 10.96
N LEU A 12 0.66 -0.02 11.47
CA LEU A 12 0.63 -1.45 11.14
C LEU A 12 0.35 -1.72 9.66
N LEU A 13 -0.59 -0.98 9.05
CA LEU A 13 -0.92 -1.12 7.64
C LEU A 13 0.19 -0.61 6.71
N SER A 14 0.93 0.44 7.10
CA SER A 14 1.95 1.06 6.24
C SER A 14 3.29 0.33 6.23
N ILE A 15 3.69 -0.35 7.31
CA ILE A 15 5.02 -0.99 7.42
C ILE A 15 5.32 -1.91 6.24
N LEU A 16 4.37 -2.77 5.85
CA LEU A 16 4.57 -3.71 4.76
C LEU A 16 4.85 -2.99 3.43
N PHE A 17 4.12 -1.91 3.16
CA PHE A 17 4.24 -1.12 1.93
C PHE A 17 5.55 -0.32 1.89
N ILE A 18 5.97 0.23 3.02
CA ILE A 18 7.23 0.97 3.11
C ILE A 18 8.41 0.02 2.88
N VAL A 19 8.44 -1.11 3.57
CA VAL A 19 9.55 -2.08 3.44
C VAL A 19 9.55 -2.71 2.05
N SER A 20 8.40 -3.18 1.56
CA SER A 20 8.32 -3.82 0.25
C SER A 20 8.57 -2.85 -0.90
N GLY A 21 7.99 -1.65 -0.84
CA GLY A 21 8.19 -0.60 -1.84
C GLY A 21 9.64 -0.16 -1.92
N PHE A 22 10.31 0.05 -0.78
CA PHE A 22 11.74 0.37 -0.76
C PHE A 22 12.57 -0.74 -1.43
N GLY A 23 12.30 -2.00 -1.11
CA GLY A 23 12.97 -3.14 -1.75
C GLY A 23 12.78 -3.16 -3.27
N LYS A 24 11.57 -2.85 -3.75
CA LYS A 24 11.28 -2.75 -5.20
C LYS A 24 11.99 -1.58 -5.86
N LEU A 25 12.12 -0.44 -5.18
CA LEU A 25 12.84 0.73 -5.71
C LEU A 25 14.35 0.48 -5.76
N ALA A 26 14.93 -0.08 -4.70
CA ALA A 26 16.36 -0.41 -4.64
C ALA A 26 16.74 -1.55 -5.60
N GLY A 27 15.84 -2.51 -5.81
CA GLY A 27 16.02 -3.69 -6.66
C GLY A 27 15.21 -3.66 -7.95
N ALA A 28 14.98 -2.48 -8.54
CA ALA A 28 14.02 -2.31 -9.64
C ALA A 28 14.26 -3.21 -10.85
N ALA A 29 15.52 -3.47 -11.23
CA ALA A 29 15.85 -4.37 -12.34
C ALA A 29 15.43 -5.82 -12.05
N GLY A 30 15.67 -6.33 -10.84
CA GLY A 30 15.24 -7.66 -10.43
C GLY A 30 13.72 -7.78 -10.37
N PHE A 31 13.05 -6.75 -9.81
CA PHE A 31 11.60 -6.71 -9.75
C PHE A 31 10.95 -6.61 -11.14
N ALA A 32 11.57 -5.90 -12.09
CA ALA A 32 11.13 -5.87 -13.48
C ALA A 32 11.15 -7.25 -14.14
N GLY A 33 12.18 -8.06 -13.86
CA GLY A 33 12.23 -9.45 -14.31
C GLY A 33 11.07 -10.29 -13.74
N TYR A 34 10.75 -10.11 -12.46
CA TYR A 34 9.59 -10.75 -11.83
C TYR A 34 8.27 -10.32 -12.48
N LEU A 35 8.07 -9.03 -12.73
CA LEU A 35 6.89 -8.53 -13.44
C LEU A 35 6.78 -9.10 -14.87
N GLY A 36 7.91 -9.29 -15.55
CA GLY A 36 7.96 -9.95 -16.85
C GLY A 36 7.47 -11.41 -16.79
N ASN A 37 7.83 -12.16 -15.75
CA ASN A 37 7.32 -13.52 -15.54
C ASN A 37 5.80 -13.56 -15.28
N LEU A 38 5.22 -12.47 -14.77
CA LEU A 38 3.78 -12.30 -14.64
C LEU A 38 3.10 -11.84 -15.94
N GLY A 39 3.85 -11.64 -17.02
CA GLY A 39 3.34 -11.18 -18.32
C GLY A 39 3.01 -9.68 -18.37
N LEU A 40 3.47 -8.89 -17.40
CA LEU A 40 3.20 -7.45 -17.35
C LEU A 40 4.15 -6.67 -18.27
N PRO A 41 3.64 -5.82 -19.18
CA PRO A 41 4.47 -4.97 -20.01
C PRO A 41 5.04 -3.78 -19.22
N GLY A 42 6.15 -3.20 -19.68
CA GLY A 42 6.71 -1.95 -19.13
C GLY A 42 8.02 -2.08 -18.34
N GLY A 43 8.46 -3.30 -18.03
CA GLY A 43 9.79 -3.60 -17.50
C GLY A 43 10.17 -2.73 -16.28
N VAL A 44 11.35 -2.09 -16.35
CA VAL A 44 11.90 -1.28 -15.23
C VAL A 44 11.06 -0.05 -14.92
N ALA A 45 10.41 0.56 -15.91
CA ALA A 45 9.53 1.71 -15.66
C ALA A 45 8.31 1.31 -14.81
N LEU A 46 7.69 0.17 -15.11
CA LEU A 46 6.60 -0.37 -14.30
C LEU A 46 7.09 -0.76 -12.90
N ALA A 47 8.29 -1.34 -12.80
CA ALA A 47 8.89 -1.68 -11.51
C ALA A 47 9.04 -0.45 -10.60
N TYR A 48 9.54 0.68 -11.13
CA TYR A 48 9.62 1.94 -10.39
C TYR A 48 8.24 2.51 -10.06
N LEU A 49 7.27 2.44 -10.97
CA LEU A 49 5.90 2.90 -10.72
C LEU A 49 5.28 2.16 -9.53
N VAL A 50 5.35 0.83 -9.54
CA VAL A 50 4.81 -0.01 -8.46
C VAL A 50 5.56 0.22 -7.15
N GLY A 51 6.91 0.23 -7.21
CA GLY A 51 7.73 0.49 -6.03
C GLY A 51 7.47 1.86 -5.41
N ALA A 52 7.31 2.90 -6.25
CA ALA A 52 7.01 4.25 -5.81
C ALA A 52 5.60 4.34 -5.19
N LEU A 53 4.60 3.74 -5.83
CA LEU A 53 3.24 3.71 -5.29
C LEU A 53 3.20 3.04 -3.92
N GLU A 54 3.88 1.90 -3.76
CA GLU A 54 3.94 1.22 -2.46
C GLU A 54 4.70 2.04 -1.42
N PHE A 55 5.91 2.50 -1.75
CA PHE A 55 6.77 3.18 -0.79
C PHE A 55 6.17 4.52 -0.34
N PHE A 56 5.84 5.39 -1.29
CA PHE A 56 5.31 6.72 -0.98
C PHE A 56 3.86 6.64 -0.49
N GLY A 57 3.07 5.68 -0.99
CA GLY A 57 1.73 5.41 -0.45
C GLY A 57 1.77 4.96 1.01
N GLY A 58 2.69 4.05 1.34
CA GLY A 58 2.92 3.63 2.72
C GLY A 58 3.34 4.79 3.63
N LEU A 59 4.30 5.61 3.18
CA LEU A 59 4.71 6.81 3.93
C LEU A 59 3.56 7.81 4.12
N ALA A 60 2.75 8.05 3.08
CA ALA A 60 1.61 8.96 3.15
C ALA A 60 0.56 8.46 4.15
N ILE A 61 0.27 7.14 4.18
CA ILE A 61 -0.58 6.55 5.22
C ILE A 61 0.02 6.75 6.61
N LEU A 62 1.32 6.45 6.79
CA LEU A 62 1.99 6.56 8.09
C LEU A 62 1.87 7.97 8.68
N VAL A 63 2.26 9.00 7.91
CA VAL A 63 2.21 10.41 8.37
C VAL A 63 0.79 10.97 8.40
N GLY A 64 -0.16 10.29 7.74
CA GLY A 64 -1.55 10.68 7.69
C GLY A 64 -1.80 11.83 6.71
N PHE A 65 -1.24 11.73 5.51
CA PHE A 65 -1.45 12.65 4.41
C PHE A 65 -2.43 12.06 3.39
N GLN A 66 -3.51 12.79 3.12
CA GLN A 66 -4.61 12.40 2.24
C GLN A 66 -5.12 10.97 2.47
N VAL A 67 -5.29 10.58 3.74
CA VAL A 67 -5.48 9.17 4.13
C VAL A 67 -6.65 8.51 3.39
N ARG A 68 -7.76 9.23 3.19
CA ARG A 68 -8.93 8.67 2.50
C ARG A 68 -8.63 8.29 1.05
N ILE A 69 -7.89 9.14 0.35
CA ILE A 69 -7.53 8.94 -1.06
C ILE A 69 -6.47 7.85 -1.14
N VAL A 70 -5.38 7.99 -0.39
CA VAL A 70 -4.25 7.05 -0.43
C VAL A 70 -4.68 5.65 -0.01
N ALA A 71 -5.51 5.51 1.03
CA ALA A 71 -6.01 4.20 1.46
C ALA A 71 -6.90 3.56 0.39
N SER A 72 -7.74 4.34 -0.30
CA SER A 72 -8.55 3.81 -1.41
C SER A 72 -7.66 3.30 -2.56
N VAL A 73 -6.61 4.04 -2.91
CA VAL A 73 -5.64 3.63 -3.94
C VAL A 73 -4.90 2.35 -3.52
N LEU A 74 -4.42 2.26 -2.28
CA LEU A 74 -3.73 1.06 -1.77
C LEU A 74 -4.67 -0.15 -1.64
N ALA A 75 -5.95 0.06 -1.33
CA ALA A 75 -6.95 -1.01 -1.33
C ALA A 75 -7.12 -1.61 -2.72
N VAL A 76 -7.28 -0.77 -3.75
CA VAL A 76 -7.35 -1.22 -5.15
C VAL A 76 -6.05 -1.91 -5.57
N PHE A 77 -4.90 -1.36 -5.17
CA PHE A 77 -3.59 -1.96 -5.42
C PHE A 77 -3.44 -3.35 -4.79
N CYS A 78 -3.93 -3.55 -3.56
CA CYS A 78 -3.96 -4.86 -2.91
C CYS A 78 -4.76 -5.88 -3.73
N VAL A 79 -5.95 -5.50 -4.21
CA VAL A 79 -6.79 -6.39 -5.04
C VAL A 79 -6.08 -6.71 -6.35
N ALA A 80 -5.51 -5.71 -7.02
CA ALA A 80 -4.75 -5.92 -8.25
C ALA A 80 -3.56 -6.87 -8.02
N THR A 81 -2.79 -6.67 -6.95
CA THR A 81 -1.64 -7.51 -6.60
C THR A 81 -2.06 -8.93 -6.22
N ALA A 82 -3.20 -9.10 -5.54
CA ALA A 82 -3.77 -10.40 -5.21
C ALA A 82 -4.09 -11.19 -6.49
N LEU A 83 -4.80 -10.56 -7.42
CA LEU A 83 -5.27 -11.20 -8.66
C LEU A 83 -4.14 -11.45 -9.67
N VAL A 84 -3.16 -10.55 -9.75
CA VAL A 84 -2.11 -10.64 -10.77
C VAL A 84 -0.94 -11.52 -10.33
N ALA A 85 -0.54 -11.46 -9.05
CA ALA A 85 0.69 -12.10 -8.57
C ALA A 85 0.45 -13.33 -7.67
N HIS A 86 -0.78 -13.58 -7.20
CA HIS A 86 -1.03 -14.52 -6.11
C HIS A 86 -2.21 -15.49 -6.31
N LEU A 87 -2.57 -15.83 -7.55
CA LEU A 87 -3.59 -16.87 -7.87
C LEU A 87 -3.02 -18.30 -8.02
N GLY A 88 -1.70 -18.47 -7.91
CA GLY A 88 -1.06 -19.78 -8.02
C GLY A 88 -1.32 -20.70 -6.82
N PRO A 89 -1.09 -22.03 -6.97
CA PRO A 89 -1.40 -23.04 -5.95
C PRO A 89 -0.72 -22.80 -4.59
N ASP A 90 0.48 -22.23 -4.58
CA ASP A 90 1.24 -21.96 -3.33
C ASP A 90 1.13 -20.51 -2.83
N GLN A 91 0.20 -19.72 -3.40
CA GLN A 91 0.10 -18.28 -3.14
C GLN A 91 -1.08 -17.89 -2.24
N SER A 92 -1.82 -18.87 -1.70
CA SER A 92 -3.03 -18.65 -0.89
C SER A 92 -2.82 -17.68 0.27
N THR A 93 -1.70 -17.82 1.01
CA THR A 93 -1.36 -16.91 2.12
C THR A 93 -1.15 -15.47 1.64
N GLN A 94 -0.48 -15.27 0.50
CA GLN A 94 -0.23 -13.94 -0.03
C GLN A 94 -1.49 -13.30 -0.60
N LEU A 95 -2.36 -14.11 -1.21
CA LEU A 95 -3.69 -13.68 -1.65
C LEU A 95 -4.51 -13.17 -0.45
N MET A 96 -4.64 -14.01 0.58
CA MET A 96 -5.39 -13.68 1.81
C MET A 96 -4.81 -12.46 2.52
N LYS A 97 -3.48 -12.34 2.58
CA LYS A 97 -2.80 -11.15 3.13
C LYS A 97 -3.21 -9.88 2.40
N ASN A 98 -3.19 -9.88 1.06
CA ASN A 98 -3.57 -8.71 0.28
C ASN A 98 -5.07 -8.37 0.44
N LEU A 99 -5.95 -9.36 0.51
CA LEU A 99 -7.37 -9.14 0.77
C LEU A 99 -7.62 -8.58 2.18
N GLY A 100 -6.90 -9.07 3.19
CA GLY A 100 -6.95 -8.53 4.55
C GLY A 100 -6.47 -7.08 4.63
N LEU A 101 -5.36 -6.76 3.95
CA LEU A 101 -4.84 -5.39 3.84
C LEU A 101 -5.84 -4.48 3.12
N CYS A 102 -6.46 -4.95 2.04
CA CYS A 102 -7.53 -4.23 1.35
C CYS A 102 -8.68 -3.87 2.31
N GLY A 103 -9.17 -4.85 3.09
CA GLY A 103 -10.19 -4.60 4.10
C GLY A 103 -9.77 -3.54 5.13
N GLY A 104 -8.53 -3.63 5.61
CA GLY A 104 -7.94 -2.63 6.52
C GLY A 104 -7.88 -1.22 5.92
N PHE A 105 -7.48 -1.10 4.66
CA PHE A 105 -7.45 0.18 3.97
C PHE A 105 -8.83 0.73 3.64
N LEU A 106 -9.82 -0.10 3.28
CA LEU A 106 -11.19 0.35 3.08
C LEU A 106 -11.79 0.88 4.39
N ALA A 107 -11.56 0.18 5.50
CA ALA A 107 -11.94 0.67 6.82
C ALA A 107 -11.23 2.00 7.15
N LEU A 108 -9.94 2.12 6.84
CA LEU A 108 -9.19 3.36 7.05
C LEU A 108 -9.65 4.51 6.13
N ALA A 109 -10.09 4.20 4.91
CA ALA A 109 -10.58 5.19 3.95
C ALA A 109 -11.91 5.82 4.42
N THR A 110 -12.77 5.05 5.06
CA THR A 110 -14.03 5.56 5.66
C THR A 110 -13.75 6.33 6.95
N ALA A 111 -12.90 5.76 7.81
CA ALA A 111 -12.47 6.34 9.08
C ALA A 111 -11.76 7.70 8.89
N GLY A 112 -10.76 7.77 8.01
CA GLY A 112 -9.86 8.91 7.84
C GLY A 112 -8.68 8.91 8.82
N ALA A 113 -7.91 10.00 8.83
CA ALA A 113 -6.55 10.05 9.38
C ALA A 113 -6.45 10.12 10.91
N GLY A 114 -7.50 10.57 11.62
CA GLY A 114 -7.46 10.86 13.05
C GLY A 114 -6.65 12.12 13.42
N ALA A 115 -6.62 12.49 14.69
CA ALA A 115 -6.02 13.77 15.14
C ALA A 115 -4.49 13.83 15.01
N TYR A 116 -3.80 12.69 15.06
CA TYR A 116 -2.33 12.60 14.94
C TYR A 116 -1.90 12.45 13.48
N SER A 117 -2.27 13.41 12.63
CA SER A 117 -2.04 13.34 11.18
C SER A 117 -1.74 14.71 10.58
N ILE A 118 -1.09 14.72 9.41
CA ILE A 118 -0.91 15.94 8.62
C ILE A 118 -2.28 16.50 8.17
N ASP A 119 -3.21 15.63 7.77
CA ASP A 119 -4.57 16.02 7.39
C ASP A 119 -5.29 16.81 8.49
N ALA A 120 -5.12 16.42 9.76
CA ALA A 120 -5.72 17.12 10.89
C ALA A 120 -5.09 18.50 11.15
N ARG A 121 -3.79 18.67 10.86
CA ARG A 121 -3.11 19.97 10.96
C ARG A 121 -3.61 20.95 9.90
N SER A 122 -3.82 20.48 8.67
CA SER A 122 -4.30 21.33 7.56
C SER A 122 -5.72 21.85 7.72
N ARG A 123 -6.53 21.27 8.63
CA ARG A 123 -7.91 21.72 8.93
C ARG A 123 -8.01 22.71 10.09
N ARG A 124 -6.88 23.04 10.74
CA ARG A 124 -6.82 23.95 11.90
C ARG A 124 -6.30 25.34 11.53
N VAL A 125 -5.91 25.56 10.28
CA VAL A 125 -5.46 26.83 9.71
C VAL A 125 -6.56 27.37 8.82
#